data_AF-A0A3D8HMD3-F1
#
_entry.id   AF-A0A3D8HMD3-F1
#
_cell.length_a   1.000
_cell.length_b   1.000
_cell.length_c   1.000
_cell.angle_alpha   90.00
_cell.angle_beta   90.00
_cell.angle_gamma   90.00
#
_symmetry.space_group_name_H-M   'P 1'
#
loop_
_entity.id
_entity.type
_entity.pdbx_description
1 polymer ?
#
loop_
_entity_poly.entity_id
_entity_poly.type
_entity_poly.pdbx_seq_one_letter_code
_entity_poly.pdbx_strand_id
1 'polypeptide(L)'
;MKQQKIQAIKLLAINLAILCGFSGCSLFDFIQRKATQGNLPANQWYVEKIIITDEEFFSPQVLAQNAQESLKNGLPQESSQAPSNASNETGTSNGNNNGNANGGSNGNGSTSSQPTPLYELAQIDKIATMEFETKENRISGESGCGSYYARYSWNDKTHLEIVPGSATRKICTPREVSRFEFRFVRGLEGVFEITHKDEKKLTLQSEKMTIHLYR
;
A
#
# COMPACT_ATOMS: atom_id res chain seq x y z
N MET A 1 -36.45 -4.33 62.03
CA MET A 1 -35.12 -3.73 61.71
C MET A 1 -34.38 -4.37 60.52
N LYS A 2 -34.45 -5.69 60.27
CA LYS A 2 -33.76 -6.32 59.11
C LYS A 2 -34.33 -5.90 57.74
N GLN A 3 -35.64 -5.78 57.59
CA GLN A 3 -36.30 -5.45 56.32
C GLN A 3 -35.99 -4.03 55.81
N GLN A 4 -35.87 -3.04 56.71
CA GLN A 4 -35.53 -1.67 56.32
C GLN A 4 -34.07 -1.52 55.87
N LYS A 5 -33.15 -2.31 56.45
CA LYS A 5 -31.74 -2.34 55.99
C LYS A 5 -31.62 -2.92 54.57
N ILE A 6 -32.42 -3.94 54.24
CA ILE A 6 -32.43 -4.55 52.91
C ILE A 6 -32.99 -3.59 51.86
N GLN A 7 -34.07 -2.87 52.19
CA GLN A 7 -34.64 -1.82 51.33
C GLN A 7 -33.66 -0.67 51.10
N ALA A 8 -32.98 -0.20 52.15
CA ALA A 8 -31.97 0.85 52.05
C ALA A 8 -30.76 0.43 51.20
N ILE A 9 -30.28 -0.81 51.32
CA ILE A 9 -29.18 -1.34 50.49
C ILE A 9 -29.60 -1.45 49.02
N LYS A 10 -30.83 -1.90 48.74
CA LYS A 10 -31.37 -1.95 47.37
C LYS A 10 -31.51 -0.56 46.76
N LEU A 11 -31.99 0.43 47.52
CA LEU A 11 -32.15 1.81 47.06
C LEU A 11 -30.79 2.47 46.79
N LEU A 12 -29.76 2.14 47.58
CA LEU A 12 -28.41 2.67 47.42
C LEU A 12 -27.69 2.04 46.20
N ALA A 13 -27.91 0.76 45.93
CA ALA A 13 -27.39 0.08 44.73
C ALA A 13 -28.03 0.60 43.43
N ILE A 14 -29.33 0.91 43.44
CA ILE A 14 -30.04 1.45 42.27
C ILE A 14 -29.57 2.88 41.95
N ASN A 15 -29.36 3.72 42.96
CA ASN A 15 -28.85 5.09 42.75
C ASN A 15 -27.39 5.11 42.27
N LEU A 16 -26.56 4.15 42.71
CA LEU A 16 -25.18 4.00 42.23
C LEU A 16 -25.12 3.56 40.76
N ALA A 17 -26.08 2.75 40.30
CA ALA A 17 -26.20 2.36 38.89
C ALA A 17 -26.69 3.52 38.00
N ILE A 18 -27.57 4.39 38.50
CA ILE A 18 -28.11 5.54 37.76
C ILE A 18 -27.08 6.67 37.62
N LEU A 19 -26.19 6.86 38.59
CA LEU A 19 -25.07 7.82 38.52
C LEU A 19 -23.98 7.46 37.50
N CYS A 20 -23.89 6.19 37.09
CA CYS A 20 -23.00 5.72 36.02
C CYS A 20 -23.64 5.79 34.62
N GLY A 21 -24.94 6.08 34.52
CA GLY A 21 -25.71 6.03 33.27
C GLY A 21 -25.68 7.30 32.42
N PHE A 22 -25.25 8.45 32.96
CA PHE A 22 -25.44 9.75 32.29
C PHE A 22 -24.16 10.52 31.94
N SER A 23 -22.97 9.99 32.21
CA SER A 23 -21.69 10.68 31.95
C SER A 23 -20.61 9.82 31.29
N GLY A 24 -20.95 8.62 30.80
CA GLY A 24 -19.98 7.59 30.44
C GLY A 24 -19.63 7.40 28.96
N CYS A 25 -20.11 8.22 28.03
CA CYS A 25 -19.93 7.94 26.59
C CYS A 25 -18.44 7.93 26.17
N SER A 26 -17.60 8.81 26.68
CA SER A 26 -16.21 8.92 26.20
C SER A 26 -15.26 7.82 26.72
N LEU A 27 -15.48 7.29 27.93
CA LEU A 27 -14.59 6.28 28.51
C LEU A 27 -14.90 4.88 27.99
N PHE A 28 -16.19 4.56 27.80
CA PHE A 28 -16.60 3.29 27.25
C PHE A 28 -16.18 3.15 25.78
N ASP A 29 -16.35 4.20 24.98
CA ASP A 29 -15.89 4.24 23.58
C ASP A 29 -14.36 4.06 23.48
N PHE A 30 -13.60 4.68 24.38
CA PHE A 30 -12.14 4.51 24.42
C PHE A 30 -11.73 3.07 24.76
N ILE A 31 -12.37 2.46 25.77
CA ILE A 31 -12.08 1.08 26.19
C ILE A 31 -12.49 0.11 25.08
N GLN A 32 -13.67 0.29 24.48
CA GLN A 32 -14.15 -0.56 23.40
C GLN A 32 -13.25 -0.44 22.16
N ARG A 33 -12.83 0.77 21.79
CA ARG A 33 -11.90 1.00 20.67
C ARG A 33 -10.54 0.36 20.90
N LYS A 34 -10.02 0.36 22.15
CA LYS A 34 -8.79 -0.38 22.47
C LYS A 34 -8.98 -1.89 22.46
N ALA A 35 -10.16 -2.38 22.83
CA ALA A 35 -10.47 -3.81 22.78
C ALA A 35 -10.58 -4.36 21.34
N THR A 36 -10.92 -3.48 20.38
CA THR A 36 -11.03 -3.82 18.96
C THR A 36 -9.77 -3.53 18.14
N GLN A 37 -8.77 -2.83 18.69
CA GLN A 37 -7.50 -2.60 18.00
C GLN A 37 -6.73 -3.90 17.80
N GLY A 38 -6.35 -4.16 16.55
CA GLY A 38 -5.38 -5.20 16.21
C GLY A 38 -3.97 -4.86 16.70
N ASN A 39 -3.07 -5.84 16.60
CA ASN A 39 -1.68 -5.70 17.02
C ASN A 39 -0.74 -5.77 15.80
N LEU A 40 0.17 -4.79 15.68
CA LEU A 40 1.23 -4.80 14.68
C LEU A 40 2.54 -5.22 15.36
N PRO A 41 3.28 -6.22 14.85
CA PRO A 41 4.47 -6.74 15.51
C PRO A 41 5.68 -5.80 15.41
N ALA A 42 5.64 -4.82 14.50
CA ALA A 42 6.64 -3.77 14.36
C ALA A 42 6.02 -2.52 13.73
N ASN A 43 6.66 -1.37 13.94
CA ASN A 43 6.23 -0.12 13.32
C ASN A 43 6.83 0.05 11.92
N GLN A 44 8.11 -0.25 11.74
CA GLN A 44 8.84 0.03 10.49
C GLN A 44 8.93 -1.22 9.61
N TRP A 45 8.55 -1.06 8.34
CA TRP A 45 8.54 -2.13 7.34
C TRP A 45 9.12 -1.65 6.01
N TYR A 46 9.68 -2.59 5.25
CA TYR A 46 10.00 -2.41 3.83
C TYR A 46 8.90 -3.04 2.99
N VAL A 47 8.53 -2.40 1.89
CA VAL A 47 7.60 -2.99 0.92
C VAL A 47 8.38 -3.97 0.05
N GLU A 48 7.93 -5.24 -0.01
CA GLU A 48 8.50 -6.27 -0.89
C GLU A 48 7.93 -6.12 -2.30
N LYS A 49 6.60 -6.20 -2.39
CA LYS A 49 5.85 -6.09 -3.64
C LYS A 49 4.39 -5.74 -3.35
N ILE A 50 3.71 -5.27 -4.38
CA ILE A 50 2.25 -5.16 -4.41
C ILE A 50 1.68 -6.04 -5.52
N ILE A 51 0.47 -6.53 -5.33
CA ILE A 51 -0.28 -7.32 -6.32
C ILE A 51 -1.60 -6.59 -6.57
N ILE A 52 -1.88 -6.26 -7.84
CA ILE A 52 -3.12 -5.60 -8.27
C ILE A 52 -3.64 -6.36 -9.48
N THR A 53 -4.86 -6.91 -9.40
CA THR A 53 -5.47 -7.67 -10.50
C THR A 53 -4.52 -8.73 -11.06
N ASP A 54 -3.91 -9.50 -10.15
CA ASP A 54 -2.93 -10.56 -10.44
C ASP A 54 -1.62 -10.12 -11.11
N GLU A 55 -1.40 -8.81 -11.32
CA GLU A 55 -0.12 -8.27 -11.75
C GLU A 55 0.75 -7.94 -10.53
N GLU A 56 1.99 -8.46 -10.51
CA GLU A 56 2.96 -8.19 -9.46
C GLU A 56 3.84 -6.99 -9.80
N PHE A 57 4.03 -6.10 -8.82
CA PHE A 57 4.95 -4.99 -8.90
C PHE A 57 5.91 -5.04 -7.72
N PHE A 58 7.17 -5.37 -8.00
CA PHE A 58 8.23 -5.32 -6.99
C PHE A 58 8.55 -3.88 -6.60
N SER A 59 8.91 -3.69 -5.32
CA SER A 59 9.41 -2.41 -4.86
C SER A 59 10.77 -2.06 -5.49
N PRO A 60 11.18 -0.79 -5.51
CA PRO A 60 12.42 -0.37 -6.14
C PRO A 60 13.66 -1.12 -5.63
N GLN A 61 13.74 -1.36 -4.32
CA GLN A 61 14.86 -2.09 -3.74
C GLN A 61 14.88 -3.57 -4.11
N VAL A 62 13.71 -4.21 -4.27
CA VAL A 62 13.62 -5.62 -4.71
C VAL A 62 13.91 -5.72 -6.21
N LEU A 63 13.44 -4.77 -7.02
CA LEU A 63 13.79 -4.66 -8.44
C LEU A 63 15.30 -4.54 -8.63
N ALA A 64 15.95 -3.68 -7.85
CA ALA A 64 17.40 -3.51 -7.90
C ALA A 64 18.14 -4.81 -7.56
N GLN A 65 17.71 -5.51 -6.50
CA GLN A 65 18.31 -6.77 -6.07
C GLN A 65 18.17 -7.86 -7.14
N ASN A 66 16.96 -8.04 -7.70
CA ASN A 66 16.70 -9.00 -8.76
C ASN A 66 17.55 -8.72 -10.01
N ALA A 67 17.72 -7.44 -10.36
CA ALA A 67 18.56 -7.02 -11.48
C ALA A 67 20.05 -7.30 -11.22
N GLN A 68 20.55 -7.01 -10.03
CA GLN A 68 21.92 -7.32 -9.63
C GLN A 68 22.19 -8.83 -9.64
N GLU A 69 21.24 -9.64 -9.18
CA GLU A 69 21.35 -11.10 -9.18
C GLU A 69 21.38 -11.64 -10.62
N SER A 70 20.51 -11.12 -11.49
CA SER A 70 20.46 -11.49 -12.91
C SER A 70 21.78 -11.19 -13.63
N LEU A 71 22.40 -10.03 -13.34
CA LEU A 71 23.72 -9.66 -13.88
C LEU A 71 24.85 -10.57 -13.39
N LYS A 72 24.82 -11.00 -12.13
CA LYS A 72 25.81 -11.91 -11.55
C LYS A 72 25.71 -13.32 -12.12
N ASN A 73 24.49 -13.79 -12.38
CA ASN A 73 24.22 -15.16 -12.82
C ASN A 73 24.35 -15.36 -14.34
N GLY A 74 24.64 -14.30 -15.11
CA GLY A 74 24.91 -14.39 -16.55
C GLY A 74 23.71 -14.84 -17.40
N LEU A 75 22.48 -14.67 -16.91
CA LEU A 75 21.27 -15.05 -17.64
C LEU A 75 21.02 -14.10 -18.84
N PRO A 76 20.66 -14.61 -20.03
CA PRO A 76 20.31 -13.78 -21.17
C PRO A 76 19.04 -12.97 -20.93
N GLN A 77 18.95 -11.82 -21.60
CA GLN A 77 17.78 -10.94 -21.60
C GLN A 77 16.51 -11.70 -22.02
N GLU A 78 15.61 -11.96 -21.07
CA GLU A 78 14.20 -12.23 -21.37
C GLU A 78 13.28 -11.51 -20.38
N SER A 79 12.25 -10.93 -20.98
CA SER A 79 11.26 -9.98 -20.48
C SER A 79 10.55 -10.40 -19.18
N SER A 80 10.54 -9.52 -18.18
CA SER A 80 9.41 -9.40 -17.26
C SER A 80 8.43 -8.37 -17.82
N GLN A 81 7.63 -8.78 -18.80
CA GLN A 81 6.43 -8.03 -19.22
C GLN A 81 5.19 -8.91 -18.97
N ALA A 82 4.23 -8.35 -18.25
CA ALA A 82 2.90 -8.91 -18.00
C ALA A 82 2.16 -9.25 -19.31
N PRO A 83 1.18 -10.19 -19.29
CA PRO A 83 0.52 -10.68 -20.50
C PRO A 83 -0.38 -9.61 -21.14
N SER A 84 -0.08 -9.25 -22.39
CA SER A 84 -1.02 -8.57 -23.27
C SER A 84 -1.84 -9.62 -24.03
N ASN A 85 -3.05 -9.89 -23.56
CA ASN A 85 -4.09 -10.51 -24.39
C ASN A 85 -5.01 -9.42 -24.94
N ALA A 86 -4.85 -9.09 -26.22
CA ALA A 86 -5.89 -8.47 -27.03
C ALA A 86 -5.81 -9.05 -28.43
N SER A 87 -6.91 -9.68 -28.83
CA SER A 87 -7.15 -10.44 -30.04
C SER A 87 -6.93 -9.66 -31.33
N ASN A 88 -6.35 -10.35 -32.32
CA ASN A 88 -6.33 -9.98 -33.73
C ASN A 88 -7.75 -9.73 -34.27
N GLU A 89 -7.96 -8.58 -34.90
CA GLU A 89 -8.87 -8.48 -36.04
C GLU A 89 -8.16 -7.82 -37.22
N THR A 90 -8.10 -8.59 -38.31
CA THR A 90 -7.55 -8.26 -39.60
C THR A 90 -8.55 -7.39 -40.37
N GLY A 91 -8.11 -6.26 -40.91
CA GLY A 91 -8.91 -5.42 -41.82
C GLY A 91 -8.02 -4.62 -42.77
N THR A 92 -7.87 -5.12 -43.99
CA THR A 92 -7.11 -4.53 -45.10
C THR A 92 -7.81 -3.32 -45.72
N SER A 93 -7.09 -2.23 -46.03
CA SER A 93 -7.15 -1.52 -47.33
C SER A 93 -6.21 -0.30 -47.44
N ASN A 94 -5.18 -0.46 -48.26
CA ASN A 94 -4.75 0.32 -49.43
C ASN A 94 -4.80 1.88 -49.46
N GLY A 95 -3.67 2.51 -49.85
CA GLY A 95 -3.63 3.90 -50.36
C GLY A 95 -2.25 4.58 -50.39
N ASN A 96 -1.59 4.58 -51.56
CA ASN A 96 -0.34 5.27 -51.91
C ASN A 96 -0.44 6.83 -51.83
N ASN A 97 0.63 7.53 -51.41
CA ASN A 97 1.45 8.43 -52.26
C ASN A 97 2.50 9.27 -51.51
N ASN A 98 3.75 9.04 -51.91
CA ASN A 98 4.89 9.93 -52.20
C ASN A 98 4.90 11.43 -51.76
N GLY A 99 6.02 11.88 -51.15
CA GLY A 99 6.64 13.17 -51.51
C GLY A 99 7.02 14.18 -50.41
N ASN A 100 8.33 14.26 -50.16
CA ASN A 100 9.14 15.46 -49.86
C ASN A 100 9.42 15.90 -48.40
N ALA A 101 10.71 16.20 -48.18
CA ALA A 101 11.37 16.54 -46.93
C ALA A 101 11.34 18.04 -46.63
N ASN A 102 11.30 18.41 -45.35
CA ASN A 102 12.42 19.01 -44.60
C ASN A 102 11.92 19.95 -43.48
N GLY A 103 12.51 19.80 -42.29
CA GLY A 103 12.70 20.92 -41.36
C GLY A 103 11.78 21.03 -40.14
N GLY A 104 12.17 20.36 -39.05
CA GLY A 104 12.30 21.06 -37.77
C GLY A 104 11.15 20.96 -36.76
N SER A 105 10.95 19.78 -36.17
CA SER A 105 10.56 19.70 -34.76
C SER A 105 10.84 18.30 -34.24
N ASN A 106 11.70 18.16 -33.24
CA ASN A 106 11.77 16.92 -32.48
C ASN A 106 12.06 17.24 -31.01
N GLY A 107 11.04 17.76 -30.33
CA GLY A 107 10.91 17.56 -28.90
C GLY A 107 10.77 16.06 -28.68
N ASN A 108 11.84 15.42 -28.22
CA ASN A 108 11.91 13.98 -28.01
C ASN A 108 11.11 13.63 -26.75
N GLY A 109 9.78 13.68 -26.86
CA GLY A 109 8.89 12.97 -25.96
C GLY A 109 9.03 11.49 -26.29
N SER A 110 10.04 10.84 -25.72
CA SER A 110 10.24 9.40 -25.85
C SER A 110 9.14 8.67 -25.08
N THR A 111 8.01 8.49 -25.74
CA THR A 111 7.04 7.43 -25.44
C THR A 111 7.63 6.11 -25.95
N SER A 112 8.77 5.66 -25.41
CA SER A 112 9.35 4.38 -25.77
C SER A 112 8.83 3.29 -24.83
N SER A 113 8.09 2.36 -25.41
CA SER A 113 7.59 1.10 -24.84
C SER A 113 8.69 0.06 -24.52
N GLN A 114 9.96 0.45 -24.62
CA GLN A 114 11.09 -0.46 -24.38
C GLN A 114 11.30 -0.68 -22.88
N PRO A 115 11.58 -1.93 -22.45
CA PRO A 115 11.90 -2.23 -21.06
C PRO A 115 13.22 -1.57 -20.65
N THR A 116 13.30 -1.11 -19.40
CA THR A 116 14.51 -0.49 -18.85
C THR A 116 15.68 -1.48 -18.85
N PRO A 117 16.89 -1.09 -19.29
CA PRO A 117 18.06 -1.96 -19.27
C PRO A 117 18.37 -2.51 -17.86
N LEU A 118 18.79 -3.77 -17.78
CA LEU A 118 19.06 -4.44 -16.52
C LEU A 118 20.13 -3.73 -15.66
N TYR A 119 21.14 -3.15 -16.29
CA TYR A 119 22.18 -2.37 -15.57
C TYR A 119 21.60 -1.12 -14.91
N GLU A 120 20.59 -0.50 -15.52
CA GLU A 120 19.94 0.70 -14.99
C GLU A 120 19.02 0.32 -13.82
N LEU A 121 18.30 -0.80 -13.93
CA LEU A 121 17.52 -1.36 -12.82
C LEU A 121 18.40 -1.70 -11.61
N ALA A 122 19.58 -2.29 -11.85
CA ALA A 122 20.53 -2.66 -10.80
C ALA A 122 21.12 -1.46 -10.02
N GLN A 123 21.02 -0.25 -10.59
CA GLN A 123 21.51 1.00 -10.00
C GLN A 123 20.41 1.78 -9.27
N ILE A 124 19.17 1.27 -9.22
CA ILE A 124 18.10 1.87 -8.42
C ILE A 124 18.53 1.92 -6.95
N ASP A 125 18.56 3.12 -6.39
CA ASP A 125 18.95 3.42 -5.00
C ASP A 125 17.73 3.76 -4.12
N LYS A 126 16.53 3.69 -4.70
CA LYS A 126 15.30 4.06 -4.02
C LYS A 126 14.77 2.92 -3.16
N ILE A 127 14.05 3.30 -2.11
CA ILE A 127 13.42 2.36 -1.17
C ILE A 127 11.94 2.69 -1.01
N ALA A 128 11.12 1.65 -0.91
CA ALA A 128 9.73 1.75 -0.49
C ALA A 128 9.58 1.23 0.95
N THR A 129 9.05 2.07 1.82
CA THR A 129 8.89 1.80 3.26
C THR A 129 7.46 2.06 3.70
N MET A 130 7.05 1.43 4.79
CA MET A 130 5.78 1.67 5.45
C MET A 130 5.99 1.67 6.96
N GLU A 131 5.78 2.82 7.59
CA GLU A 131 5.89 3.00 9.03
C GLU A 131 4.50 3.23 9.64
N PHE A 132 4.14 2.39 10.61
CA PHE A 132 2.92 2.53 11.40
C PHE A 132 3.19 3.34 12.67
N GLU A 133 2.76 4.59 12.67
CA GLU A 133 2.83 5.51 13.79
C GLU A 133 1.63 5.31 14.73
N THR A 134 1.72 4.27 15.57
CA THR A 134 0.61 3.81 16.42
C THR A 134 0.04 4.83 17.39
N LYS A 135 0.84 5.84 17.77
CA LYS A 135 0.37 6.94 18.64
C LYS A 135 -0.55 7.93 17.90
N GLU A 136 -0.31 8.12 16.61
CA GLU A 136 -1.00 9.12 15.78
C GLU A 136 -2.02 8.49 14.82
N ASN A 137 -2.11 7.15 14.80
CA ASN A 137 -2.89 6.37 13.84
C ASN A 137 -2.61 6.81 12.39
N ARG A 138 -1.31 6.96 12.10
CA ARG A 138 -0.79 7.41 10.81
C ARG A 138 0.13 6.35 10.24
N ILE A 139 0.07 6.18 8.92
CA ILE A 139 1.10 5.51 8.13
C ILE A 139 1.92 6.60 7.44
N SER A 140 3.24 6.47 7.48
CA SER A 140 4.17 7.32 6.71
C SER A 140 5.23 6.45 6.06
N GLY A 141 5.93 6.99 5.06
CA GLY A 141 7.02 6.27 4.42
C GLY A 141 7.47 6.88 3.10
N GLU A 142 8.41 6.20 2.47
CA GLU A 142 8.81 6.44 1.08
C GLU A 142 8.05 5.46 0.18
N SER A 143 7.44 5.95 -0.89
CA SER A 143 6.68 5.15 -1.85
C SER A 143 7.55 4.56 -2.96
N GLY A 144 8.88 4.63 -2.78
CA GLY A 144 9.86 4.32 -3.82
C GLY A 144 10.39 5.54 -4.56
N CYS A 145 9.81 6.73 -4.41
CA CYS A 145 10.42 7.94 -4.94
C CYS A 145 10.02 9.19 -4.16
N GLY A 146 8.72 9.40 -3.99
CA GLY A 146 8.16 10.40 -3.11
C GLY A 146 7.86 9.85 -1.72
N SER A 147 7.84 10.75 -0.73
CA SER A 147 7.24 10.46 0.56
C SER A 147 5.71 10.47 0.49
N TYR A 148 5.06 9.69 1.35
CA TYR A 148 3.61 9.63 1.48
C TYR A 148 3.17 9.56 2.94
N TYR A 149 1.91 9.91 3.17
CA TYR A 149 1.23 9.71 4.44
C TYR A 149 -0.21 9.26 4.23
N ALA A 150 -0.72 8.47 5.16
CA ALA A 150 -2.10 8.02 5.24
C ALA A 150 -2.55 7.94 6.71
N ARG A 151 -3.85 8.04 6.96
CA ARG A 151 -4.42 7.72 8.28
C ARG A 151 -4.92 6.30 8.26
N TYR A 152 -5.01 5.68 9.42
CA TYR A 152 -5.65 4.39 9.54
C TYR A 152 -6.52 4.25 10.79
N SER A 153 -7.46 3.32 10.75
CA SER A 153 -8.27 2.91 11.89
C SER A 153 -8.48 1.40 11.86
N TRP A 154 -8.63 0.80 13.03
CA TRP A 154 -9.03 -0.60 13.14
C TRP A 154 -10.54 -0.70 13.14
N ASN A 155 -11.10 -1.45 12.19
CA ASN A 155 -12.52 -1.82 12.20
C ASN A 155 -12.75 -2.93 13.23
N ASP A 156 -11.81 -3.87 13.29
CA ASP A 156 -11.72 -4.93 14.27
C ASP A 156 -10.25 -5.36 14.45
N LYS A 157 -10.00 -6.55 15.02
CA LYS A 157 -8.65 -7.02 15.34
C LYS A 157 -7.80 -7.38 14.12
N THR A 158 -8.42 -7.62 12.96
CA THR A 158 -7.75 -8.08 11.75
C THR A 158 -7.95 -7.13 10.57
N HIS A 159 -8.93 -6.23 10.62
CA HIS A 159 -9.23 -5.30 9.53
C HIS A 159 -8.80 -3.87 9.85
N LEU A 160 -7.89 -3.35 9.02
CA LEU A 160 -7.36 -2.00 9.06
C LEU A 160 -7.94 -1.18 7.90
N GLU A 161 -8.74 -0.17 8.21
CA GLU A 161 -9.15 0.84 7.24
C GLU A 161 -8.03 1.86 7.07
N ILE A 162 -7.58 2.07 5.83
CA ILE A 162 -6.59 3.07 5.46
C ILE A 162 -7.27 4.14 4.62
N VAL A 163 -7.14 5.39 5.08
CA VAL A 163 -7.59 6.58 4.37
C VAL A 163 -6.34 7.32 3.86
N PRO A 164 -6.11 7.39 2.54
CA PRO A 164 -4.93 8.02 1.99
C PRO A 164 -4.90 9.51 2.35
N GLY A 165 -3.71 10.00 2.70
CA GLY A 165 -3.49 11.40 3.02
C GLY A 165 -2.95 12.14 1.80
N SER A 166 -1.65 12.36 1.74
CA SER A 166 -1.01 12.90 0.54
C SER A 166 0.33 12.25 0.29
N ALA A 167 0.77 12.41 -0.95
CA ALA A 167 2.07 11.96 -1.41
C ALA A 167 2.73 13.10 -2.18
N THR A 168 4.05 13.18 -2.06
CA THR A 168 4.85 14.06 -2.91
C THR A 168 4.84 13.54 -4.34
N ARG A 169 4.92 14.44 -5.31
CA ARG A 169 4.95 14.08 -6.73
C ARG A 169 6.33 14.40 -7.28
N LYS A 170 7.20 13.40 -7.33
CA LYS A 170 8.50 13.51 -7.98
C LYS A 170 8.43 12.83 -9.34
N ILE A 171 9.27 13.28 -10.27
CA ILE A 171 9.48 12.59 -11.54
C ILE A 171 10.61 11.61 -11.30
N CYS A 172 10.37 10.32 -11.59
CA CYS A 172 11.28 9.25 -11.19
C CYS A 172 11.63 8.38 -12.39
N THR A 173 12.91 8.08 -12.52
CA THR A 173 13.44 7.11 -13.46
C THR A 173 14.08 5.97 -12.66
N PRO A 174 14.02 4.73 -13.15
CA PRO A 174 13.36 4.30 -14.39
C PRO A 174 11.83 4.18 -14.27
N ARG A 175 11.15 3.85 -15.37
CA ARG A 175 9.68 3.82 -15.46
C ARG A 175 9.05 2.88 -14.43
N GLU A 176 9.72 1.79 -14.10
CA GLU A 176 9.28 0.77 -13.14
C GLU A 176 9.08 1.37 -11.75
N VAL A 177 9.97 2.28 -11.32
CA VAL A 177 9.87 2.97 -10.02
C VAL A 177 8.64 3.88 -10.00
N SER A 178 8.46 4.70 -11.03
CA SER A 178 7.28 5.57 -11.17
C SER A 178 5.97 4.77 -11.24
N ARG A 179 5.99 3.63 -11.95
CA ARG A 179 4.82 2.76 -12.09
C ARG A 179 4.46 2.10 -10.76
N PHE A 180 5.45 1.60 -10.02
CA PHE A 180 5.26 1.06 -8.69
C PHE A 180 4.68 2.12 -7.75
N GLU A 181 5.31 3.30 -7.64
CA GLU A 181 4.87 4.39 -6.75
C GLU A 181 3.41 4.78 -7.03
N PHE A 182 3.07 5.00 -8.31
CA PHE A 182 1.72 5.38 -8.70
C PHE A 182 0.68 4.35 -8.25
N ARG A 183 0.98 3.07 -8.45
CA ARG A 183 0.08 1.96 -8.08
C ARG A 183 -0.01 1.79 -6.58
N PHE A 184 1.12 1.82 -5.88
CA PHE A 184 1.20 1.69 -4.44
C PHE A 184 0.37 2.76 -3.73
N VAL A 185 0.66 4.05 -3.99
CA VAL A 185 -0.02 5.17 -3.30
C VAL A 185 -1.52 5.20 -3.58
N ARG A 186 -1.94 4.94 -4.83
CA ARG A 186 -3.37 4.90 -5.20
C ARG A 186 -4.10 3.68 -4.65
N GLY A 187 -3.38 2.58 -4.44
CA GLY A 187 -3.93 1.35 -3.90
C GLY A 187 -4.17 1.40 -2.39
N LEU A 188 -3.52 2.31 -1.66
CA LEU A 188 -3.61 2.38 -0.19
C LEU A 188 -5.01 2.68 0.36
N GLU A 189 -5.96 3.11 -0.46
CA GLU A 189 -7.31 3.42 0.01
C GLU A 189 -8.17 2.15 0.12
N GLY A 190 -8.64 1.86 1.34
CA GLY A 190 -9.62 0.82 1.58
C GLY A 190 -9.44 0.10 2.90
N VAL A 191 -10.21 -0.98 3.07
CA VAL A 191 -10.11 -1.88 4.22
C VAL A 191 -9.19 -3.04 3.86
N PHE A 192 -8.17 -3.25 4.68
CA PHE A 192 -7.18 -4.30 4.54
C PHE A 192 -7.32 -5.32 5.66
N GLU A 193 -7.47 -6.58 5.30
CA GLU A 193 -7.22 -7.69 6.20
C GLU A 193 -5.71 -7.83 6.42
N ILE A 194 -5.32 -7.91 7.69
CA ILE A 194 -3.94 -8.05 8.11
C ILE A 194 -3.65 -9.50 8.45
N THR A 195 -2.68 -10.08 7.76
CA THR A 195 -2.16 -11.42 8.03
C THR A 195 -0.66 -11.35 8.32
N HIS A 196 -0.26 -11.91 9.46
CA HIS A 196 1.15 -12.12 9.81
C HIS A 196 1.51 -13.58 9.57
N LYS A 197 2.44 -13.84 8.66
CA LYS A 197 2.97 -15.21 8.47
C LYS A 197 4.04 -15.52 9.53
N ASP A 198 4.82 -14.52 9.91
CA ASP A 198 5.85 -14.56 10.94
C ASP A 198 6.11 -13.14 11.49
N GLU A 199 7.04 -12.97 12.42
CA GLU A 199 7.38 -11.62 12.93
C GLU A 199 8.07 -10.71 11.91
N LYS A 200 8.58 -11.28 10.80
CA LYS A 200 9.34 -10.58 9.77
C LYS A 200 8.54 -10.27 8.51
N LYS A 201 7.33 -10.82 8.37
CA LYS A 201 6.48 -10.72 7.18
C LYS A 201 5.06 -10.35 7.56
N LEU A 202 4.58 -9.28 6.93
CA LEU A 202 3.24 -8.77 7.10
C LEU A 202 2.59 -8.66 5.73
N THR A 203 1.33 -9.10 5.62
CA THR A 203 0.53 -8.97 4.41
C THR A 203 -0.72 -8.16 4.72
N LEU A 204 -0.96 -7.12 3.93
CA LEU A 204 -2.19 -6.33 3.94
C LEU A 204 -2.96 -6.67 2.67
N GLN A 205 -4.15 -7.24 2.79
CA GLN A 205 -4.96 -7.67 1.66
C GLN A 205 -6.29 -6.91 1.62
N SER A 206 -6.59 -6.27 0.49
CA SER A 206 -7.87 -5.64 0.21
C SER A 206 -8.49 -6.24 -1.06
N GLU A 207 -9.69 -5.79 -1.42
CA GLU A 207 -10.32 -6.15 -2.71
C GLU A 207 -9.51 -5.71 -3.93
N LYS A 208 -8.73 -4.62 -3.81
CA LYS A 208 -8.06 -3.97 -4.96
C LYS A 208 -6.57 -4.27 -5.02
N MET A 209 -5.95 -4.55 -3.88
CA MET A 209 -4.50 -4.67 -3.76
C MET A 209 -4.09 -5.54 -2.57
N THR A 210 -3.05 -6.34 -2.78
CA THR A 210 -2.29 -6.99 -1.72
C THR A 210 -0.92 -6.35 -1.60
N ILE A 211 -0.48 -6.04 -0.37
CA ILE A 211 0.83 -5.49 -0.06
C ILE A 211 1.60 -6.53 0.76
N HIS A 212 2.78 -6.89 0.31
CA HIS A 212 3.71 -7.72 1.07
C HIS A 212 4.81 -6.85 1.67
N LEU A 213 5.00 -6.98 2.98
CA LEU A 213 5.95 -6.22 3.78
C LEU A 213 6.97 -7.16 4.44
N TYR A 214 8.21 -6.69 4.57
CA TYR A 214 9.29 -7.43 5.21
C TYR A 214 10.16 -6.54 6.12
N ARG A 215 10.97 -7.18 6.97
CA ARG A 215 12.00 -6.54 7.81
C ARG A 215 13.30 -7.34 7.82
#